data_AF-A0A821MUF7-F1
#
_entry.id   AF-A0A821MUF7-F1
#
_cell.length_a   1.000
_cell.length_b   1.000
_cell.length_c   1.000
_cell.angle_alpha   90.00
_cell.angle_beta   90.00
_cell.angle_gamma   90.00
#
_symmetry.space_group_name_H-M   'P 1'
#
loop_
_entity.id
_entity.type
_entity.pdbx_description
1 polymer ?
#
loop_
_entity_poly.entity_id
_entity_poly.type
_entity_poly.pdbx_seq_one_letter_code
_entity_poly.pdbx_strand_id
1 'polypeptide(L)' 'MTYWKTFWNKLDVLSIILFFVGFILRFIPVAECFCAAHIALSIDVSLWFIRSLDMFASVRRLGPKLVMISEM' A
#
# COMPACT_ATOMS: atom_id res chain seq x y z
N MET A 1 2.09 -7.26 -21.83
CA MET A 1 1.52 -6.11 -21.08
C MET A 1 0.33 -6.58 -20.21
N THR A 2 0.55 -7.53 -19.30
CA THR A 2 -0.53 -8.14 -18.48
C THR A 2 -0.50 -7.71 -17.01
N TYR A 3 0.66 -7.26 -16.53
CA TYR A 3 0.92 -6.84 -15.14
C TYR A 3 -0.01 -5.69 -14.69
N TRP A 4 -0.24 -4.69 -15.53
CA TRP A 4 -0.96 -3.47 -15.17
C TRP A 4 -2.49 -3.62 -15.10
N LYS A 5 -3.04 -4.80 -15.39
CA LYS A 5 -4.51 -4.99 -15.38
C LYS A 5 -5.09 -5.13 -13.97
N THR A 6 -4.34 -5.67 -13.02
CA THR A 6 -4.84 -5.94 -11.67
C THR A 6 -4.71 -4.71 -10.77
N PHE A 7 -5.79 -4.34 -10.10
CA PHE A 7 -5.80 -3.24 -9.12
C PHE A 7 -4.73 -3.42 -8.03
N TRP A 8 -4.65 -4.63 -7.45
CA TRP A 8 -3.66 -5.01 -6.44
C TRP A 8 -2.22 -4.71 -6.83
N ASN A 9 -1.92 -4.89 -8.09
CA ASN A 9 -0.57 -4.72 -8.59
C ASN A 9 -0.20 -3.25 -8.78
N LYS A 10 -1.19 -2.39 -9.09
CA LYS A 10 -1.00 -0.93 -9.07
C LYS A 10 -0.82 -0.42 -7.64
N LEU A 11 -1.57 -0.95 -6.68
CA LEU A 11 -1.44 -0.65 -5.26
C LEU A 11 -0.05 -1.02 -4.74
N ASP A 12 0.47 -2.19 -5.14
CA ASP A 12 1.81 -2.66 -4.75
C ASP A 12 2.90 -1.71 -5.26
N VAL A 13 2.84 -1.33 -6.54
CA VAL A 13 3.76 -0.34 -7.14
C VAL A 13 3.66 1.01 -6.43
N LEU A 14 2.45 1.49 -6.12
CA LEU A 14 2.25 2.75 -5.39
C LEU A 14 2.88 2.70 -4.00
N SER A 15 2.69 1.60 -3.27
CA SER A 15 3.23 1.41 -1.92
C SER A 15 4.76 1.39 -1.95
N ILE A 16 5.37 0.65 -2.89
CA ILE A 16 6.83 0.63 -3.05
C ILE A 16 7.38 2.04 -3.32
N ILE A 17 6.74 2.82 -4.20
CA ILE A 17 7.16 4.20 -4.48
C ILE A 17 7.04 5.08 -3.24
N LEU A 18 5.90 5.00 -2.51
CA LEU A 18 5.68 5.77 -1.29
C LEU A 18 6.73 5.46 -0.21
N PHE A 19 7.05 4.17 -0.05
CA PHE A 19 8.07 3.71 0.87
C PHE A 19 9.44 4.31 0.54
N PHE A 20 9.88 4.25 -0.72
CA PHE A 20 11.16 4.84 -1.12
C PHE A 20 11.17 6.36 -0.93
N VAL A 21 10.08 7.05 -1.28
CA VAL A 21 9.97 8.50 -1.06
C VAL A 21 10.08 8.84 0.43
N GLY A 22 9.30 8.18 1.29
CA GLY A 22 9.34 8.38 2.74
C GLY A 22 10.70 8.02 3.35
N PHE A 23 11.35 6.97 2.83
CA PHE A 23 12.68 6.56 3.27
C PHE A 23 13.74 7.59 2.89
N ILE A 24 13.76 8.08 1.64
CA ILE A 24 14.70 9.13 1.19
C ILE A 24 14.49 10.41 2.00
N LEU A 25 13.24 10.81 2.21
CA LEU A 25 12.89 12.04 2.95
C LEU A 25 13.37 11.99 4.41
N ARG A 26 13.53 10.78 4.98
CA ARG A 26 14.08 10.57 6.32
C ARG A 26 15.59 10.81 6.43
N PHE A 27 16.35 10.66 5.34
CA PHE A 27 17.80 10.93 5.34
C PHE A 27 18.16 12.40 5.11
N ILE A 28 17.18 13.24 4.79
CA ILE A 28 17.38 14.67 4.61
C ILE A 28 17.38 15.34 5.99
N PRO A 29 18.46 16.04 6.40
CA PRO A 29 18.57 16.68 7.71
C PRO A 29 17.82 18.03 7.74
N VAL A 30 16.55 18.02 7.36
CA VAL A 30 15.64 19.18 7.39
C VAL A 30 14.44 18.81 8.27
N ALA A 31 14.14 19.64 9.27
CA ALA A 31 13.10 19.35 10.26
C ALA A 31 11.72 19.09 9.62
N GLU A 32 11.37 19.88 8.60
CA GLU A 32 10.11 19.74 7.85
C GLU A 32 10.05 18.41 7.06
N CYS A 33 11.19 17.94 6.54
CA CYS A 33 11.28 16.67 5.84
C CYS A 33 11.04 15.48 6.78
N PHE A 34 11.39 15.60 8.07
CA PHE A 34 11.15 14.54 9.05
C PHE A 34 9.66 14.35 9.34
N CYS A 35 8.91 15.45 9.51
CA CYS A 35 7.45 15.39 9.66
C CYS A 35 6.77 14.79 8.43
N ALA A 36 7.17 15.24 7.24
CA ALA A 36 6.64 14.71 5.98
C ALA A 36 6.98 13.21 5.81
N ALA A 37 8.20 12.78 6.16
CA ALA A 37 8.61 11.38 6.11
C ALA A 37 7.76 10.50 7.04
N HIS A 38 7.46 11.00 8.24
CA HIS A 38 6.68 10.27 9.22
C HIS A 38 5.23 10.07 8.78
N ILE A 39 4.62 11.12 8.18
CA ILE A 39 3.28 11.04 7.60
C ILE A 39 3.26 10.07 6.41
N ALA A 40 4.22 10.19 5.49
CA ALA A 40 4.31 9.31 4.32
C ALA A 40 4.46 7.83 4.71
N LEU A 41 5.34 7.52 5.67
CA LEU A 41 5.52 6.15 6.16
C LEU A 41 4.29 5.62 6.92
N SER A 42 3.54 6.48 7.60
CA SER A 42 2.28 6.09 8.27
C SER A 42 1.19 5.71 7.26
N ILE A 43 1.10 6.44 6.15
CA ILE A 43 0.20 6.11 5.04
C ILE A 43 0.67 4.83 4.35
N ASP A 44 1.97 4.66 4.14
CA ASP A 44 2.56 3.46 3.54
C ASP A 44 2.17 2.19 4.31
N VAL A 45 2.33 2.19 5.63
CA VAL A 45 1.89 1.09 6.50
C VAL A 45 0.41 0.76 6.32
N SER A 46 -0.44 1.77 6.13
CA SER A 46 -1.88 1.56 5.86
C SER A 46 -2.13 0.86 4.53
N LEU A 47 -1.34 1.18 3.49
CA LEU A 47 -1.40 0.49 2.19
C LEU A 47 -0.95 -0.96 2.29
N TRP A 48 0.07 -1.26 3.09
CA TRP A 48 0.51 -2.64 3.36
C TRP A 48 -0.55 -3.48 4.08
N PHE A 49 -1.35 -2.88 4.97
CA PHE A 49 -2.52 -3.56 5.55
C PHE A 49 -3.58 -3.90 4.49
N ILE A 50 -3.85 -2.99 3.55
CA ILE A 50 -4.75 -3.25 2.43
C ILE A 50 -4.20 -4.40 1.58
N ARG A 51 -2.90 -4.43 1.28
CA ARG A 51 -2.25 -5.53 0.55
C ARG A 51 -2.44 -6.90 1.21
N SER A 52 -2.48 -6.94 2.54
CA SER A 52 -2.74 -8.18 3.29
C SER A 52 -4.15 -8.74 3.05
N LEU A 53 -5.12 -7.92 2.64
CA LEU A 53 -6.47 -8.37 2.28
C LEU A 53 -6.48 -9.29 1.05
N ASP A 54 -5.59 -9.05 0.08
CA ASP A 54 -5.44 -9.93 -1.09
C ASP A 54 -5.00 -11.35 -0.67
N MET A 55 -4.11 -11.45 0.32
CA MET A 55 -3.74 -12.74 0.88
C MET A 55 -4.92 -13.42 1.58
N PHE A 56 -5.76 -12.66 2.29
CA PHE A 56 -7.00 -13.18 2.88
C PHE A 56 -8.08 -13.54 1.85
N ALA A 57 -8.05 -12.97 0.65
CA ALA A 57 -8.97 -13.33 -0.43
C ALA A 57 -8.80 -14.80 -0.87
N SER A 58 -7.61 -15.37 -0.69
CA SER A 58 -7.35 -16.80 -0.95
C SER A 58 -8.01 -17.74 0.07
N VAL A 59 -8.44 -17.23 1.24
CA VAL A 59 -9.06 -18.03 2.30
C VAL A 59 -10.52 -18.31 1.95
N ARG A 60 -10.90 -19.60 1.88
CA ARG A 60 -12.24 -20.08 1.46
C ARG A 60 -13.44 -19.37 2.11
N ARG A 61 -13.33 -18.90 3.35
CA ARG A 61 -14.41 -18.21 4.07
C ARG A 61 -14.42 -16.69 3.91
N LEU A 62 -13.28 -16.08 3.58
CA LEU A 62 -13.08 -14.63 3.52
C LEU A 62 -13.07 -14.10 2.09
N GLY A 63 -12.63 -14.91 1.12
CA GLY A 63 -12.62 -14.58 -0.31
C GLY A 63 -13.96 -14.06 -0.83
N PRO A 64 -15.08 -14.80 -0.68
CA PRO A 64 -16.38 -14.34 -1.18
C PRO A 64 -16.83 -13.02 -0.57
N LYS A 65 -16.51 -12.78 0.72
CA LYS A 65 -16.86 -11.54 1.42
C LYS A 65 -16.04 -10.35 0.94
N LEU A 66 -14.76 -10.56 0.63
CA LEU A 66 -13.89 -9.53 0.06
C LEU A 66 -14.33 -9.13 -1.34
N VAL A 67 -14.72 -10.10 -2.18
CA VAL A 67 -15.27 -9.83 -3.52
C VAL A 67 -16.58 -9.05 -3.44
N MET A 68 -17.46 -9.35 -2.48
CA MET A 68 -18.68 -8.57 -2.26
C MET A 68 -18.39 -7.11 -1.90
N ILE A 69 -17.36 -6.84 -1.09
CA ILE A 69 -16.95 -5.47 -0.73
C ILE A 69 -16.36 -4.72 -1.93
N SER A 70 -15.68 -5.40 -2.85
CA SER A 70 -15.13 -4.76 -4.05
C SER A 70 -16.17 -4.43 -5.11
N GLU A 71 -17.35 -5.08 -5.06
CA GLU A 71 -18.45 -4.90 -6.01
C GLU A 71 -19.51 -3.90 -5.51
N MET A 72 -19.36 -3.37 -4.29
CA MET A 72 -20.19 -2.27 -3.74
C MET A 72 -19.61 -0.91 -4.11
#